data_AF-A0A972UR51-F1
#
_entry.id   AF-A0A972UR51-F1
#
_cell.length_a   1.000
_cell.length_b   1.000
_cell.length_c   1.000
_cell.angle_alpha   90.00
_cell.angle_beta   90.00
_cell.angle_gamma   90.00
#
_symmetry.space_group_name_H-M   'P 1'
#
loop_
_entity.id
_entity.type
_entity.pdbx_description
1 polymer ?
#
loop_
_entity_poly.entity_id
_entity_poly.type
_entity_poly.pdbx_seq_one_letter_code
_entity_poly.pdbx_strand_id
1 'polypeptide(L)'
;GDIRVKEPDQLGSALDEHGKAGHKILLDPKSASSWIFDRLKASGVKIIKGTDPCTLPKSCKNEIELAGTRSAHIRDGAALCRFLAWLSREAPSGGIDEISAAEKLYDFRSHNDLFRGVSFDTISGAGPNGAIVHYHAEPASNRKLEPGMVYLVDSGGQYLDGTTDVTRTVFIPGQGSGPGLAPPSDSRDRFTRVLKGHIALAQSCFPAGTSGGQLDALARAPLWRVGCDYDHGTGHGVGSFLGVHEGPARIGKLGSAVALRPGMIMSNEPGYYKTGEYGIRIENLVIVIPAENQSGGRDMLALETITLAPIDHALIDVSLMTPDEIAWLDAYHDRVRETITPLVDPETAQWLAAATAALS
;
A
#
# COMPACT_ATOMS: atom_id res chain seq x y z
N GLY A 1 -36.32 6.78 0.01
CA GLY A 1 -36.92 5.71 0.81
C GLY A 1 -36.84 6.12 2.26
N ASP A 2 -37.85 5.78 3.06
CA ASP A 2 -37.87 6.14 4.49
C ASP A 2 -36.84 5.31 5.26
N ILE A 3 -35.76 5.96 5.72
CA ILE A 3 -34.77 5.35 6.61
C ILE A 3 -35.34 5.32 8.03
N ARG A 4 -35.40 4.14 8.64
CA ARG A 4 -35.80 3.96 10.04
C ARG A 4 -34.56 3.76 10.90
N VAL A 5 -34.32 4.67 11.82
CA VAL A 5 -33.19 4.59 12.77
C VAL A 5 -33.64 3.82 14.01
N LYS A 6 -32.83 2.85 14.43
CA LYS A 6 -33.00 2.05 15.65
C LYS A 6 -31.67 2.02 16.41
N GLU A 7 -31.71 1.88 17.72
CA GLU A 7 -30.52 1.72 18.56
C GLU A 7 -29.86 0.34 18.35
N PRO A 8 -28.53 0.20 18.54
CA PRO A 8 -27.83 -1.06 18.30
C PRO A 8 -28.38 -2.26 19.09
N ASP A 9 -28.87 -2.05 20.32
CA ASP A 9 -29.48 -3.09 21.16
C ASP A 9 -30.83 -3.59 20.62
N GLN A 10 -31.45 -2.85 19.72
CA GLN A 10 -32.70 -3.22 19.04
C GLN A 10 -32.48 -4.09 17.80
N LEU A 11 -31.24 -4.41 17.42
CA LEU A 11 -30.96 -5.25 16.26
C LEU A 11 -31.66 -6.61 16.34
N GLY A 12 -31.64 -7.26 17.51
CA GLY A 12 -32.25 -8.58 17.69
C GLY A 12 -33.76 -8.57 17.47
N SER A 13 -34.47 -7.60 18.07
CA SER A 13 -35.91 -7.47 17.92
C SER A 13 -36.31 -7.09 16.49
N ALA A 14 -35.51 -6.27 15.82
CA ALA A 14 -35.71 -5.94 14.41
C ALA A 14 -35.56 -7.16 13.49
N LEU A 15 -34.59 -8.04 13.75
CA LEU A 15 -34.44 -9.29 13.00
C LEU A 15 -35.62 -10.25 13.21
N ASP A 16 -36.22 -10.28 14.40
CA ASP A 16 -37.40 -11.11 14.68
C ASP A 16 -38.65 -10.65 13.92
N GLU A 17 -38.82 -9.34 13.75
CA GLU A 17 -39.93 -8.76 13.00
C GLU A 17 -39.98 -9.30 11.55
N HIS A 18 -38.81 -9.48 10.93
CA HIS A 18 -38.71 -10.06 9.59
C HIS A 18 -39.12 -11.54 9.52
N GLY A 19 -38.87 -12.30 10.59
CA GLY A 19 -39.34 -13.69 10.71
C GLY A 19 -40.85 -13.78 10.75
N LYS A 20 -41.48 -12.95 11.59
CA LYS A 20 -42.95 -12.84 11.68
C LYS A 20 -43.59 -12.42 10.35
N ALA A 21 -42.90 -11.59 9.57
CA ALA A 21 -43.35 -11.13 8.26
C ALA A 21 -43.10 -12.16 7.12
N GLY A 22 -42.46 -13.30 7.38
CA GLY A 22 -42.19 -14.32 6.36
C GLY A 22 -41.19 -13.90 5.29
N HIS A 23 -40.32 -12.92 5.59
CA HIS A 23 -39.33 -12.41 4.65
C HIS A 23 -38.24 -13.44 4.32
N LYS A 24 -37.59 -13.23 3.17
CA LYS A 24 -36.34 -13.90 2.78
C LYS A 24 -35.20 -12.92 2.96
N ILE A 25 -34.09 -13.33 3.58
CA ILE A 25 -32.95 -12.46 3.85
C ILE A 25 -31.68 -13.06 3.24
N LEU A 26 -30.96 -12.27 2.46
CA LEU A 26 -29.62 -12.59 1.98
C LEU A 26 -28.60 -12.35 3.09
N LEU A 27 -27.74 -13.33 3.36
CA LEU A 27 -26.64 -13.22 4.31
C LEU A 27 -25.36 -13.80 3.69
N ASP A 28 -24.27 -13.05 3.85
CA ASP A 28 -22.95 -13.50 3.47
C ASP A 28 -22.34 -14.39 4.57
N PRO A 29 -22.12 -15.69 4.31
CA PRO A 29 -21.51 -16.59 5.30
C PRO A 29 -20.06 -16.24 5.64
N LYS A 30 -19.39 -15.38 4.87
CA LYS A 30 -18.00 -14.99 5.11
C LYS A 30 -17.86 -13.80 6.07
N SER A 31 -18.88 -12.96 6.20
CA SER A 31 -18.81 -11.72 6.99
C SER A 31 -19.86 -11.63 8.10
N ALA A 32 -21.03 -12.25 7.94
CA ALA A 32 -22.08 -12.17 8.95
C ALA A 32 -21.77 -13.08 10.15
N SER A 33 -21.96 -12.53 11.37
CA SER A 33 -21.81 -13.26 12.63
C SER A 33 -22.79 -14.44 12.72
N SER A 34 -22.34 -15.55 13.34
CA SER A 34 -23.18 -16.72 13.61
C SER A 34 -24.43 -16.37 14.40
N TRP A 35 -24.35 -15.40 15.31
CA TRP A 35 -25.49 -14.94 16.10
C TRP A 35 -26.65 -14.43 15.22
N ILE A 36 -26.34 -13.74 14.11
CA ILE A 36 -27.36 -13.25 13.17
C ILE A 36 -28.05 -14.43 12.46
N PHE A 37 -27.27 -15.43 12.03
CA PHE A 37 -27.82 -16.65 11.44
C PHE A 37 -28.75 -17.38 12.41
N ASP A 38 -28.29 -17.58 13.64
CA ASP A 38 -29.05 -18.30 14.67
C ASP A 38 -30.34 -17.56 15.03
N ARG A 39 -30.27 -16.22 15.18
CA ARG A 39 -31.44 -15.41 15.49
C ARG A 39 -32.50 -15.45 14.39
N LEU A 40 -32.09 -15.26 13.13
CA LEU A 40 -32.98 -15.30 11.97
C LEU A 40 -33.58 -16.69 11.76
N LYS A 41 -32.80 -17.74 11.99
CA LYS A 41 -33.29 -19.12 11.92
C LYS A 41 -34.34 -19.39 13.01
N ALA A 42 -34.10 -18.92 14.23
CA ALA A 42 -35.04 -19.05 15.35
C ALA A 42 -36.34 -18.26 15.12
N SER A 43 -36.29 -17.13 14.41
CA SER A 43 -37.47 -16.33 14.07
C SER A 43 -38.26 -16.85 12.85
N GLY A 44 -37.77 -17.90 12.18
CA GLY A 44 -38.45 -18.52 11.03
C GLY A 44 -38.13 -17.88 9.67
N VAL A 45 -37.14 -17.00 9.58
CA VAL A 45 -36.72 -16.39 8.31
C VAL A 45 -36.09 -17.44 7.39
N LYS A 46 -36.41 -17.37 6.09
CA LYS A 46 -35.69 -18.12 5.06
C LYS A 46 -34.41 -17.39 4.69
N ILE A 47 -33.28 -17.91 5.14
CA ILE A 47 -31.95 -17.37 4.82
C ILE A 47 -31.53 -17.84 3.42
N ILE A 48 -31.14 -16.88 2.59
CA ILE A 48 -30.45 -17.09 1.31
C ILE A 48 -28.97 -16.83 1.58
N LYS A 49 -28.10 -17.82 1.38
CA LYS A 49 -26.66 -17.62 1.53
C LYS A 49 -26.08 -17.10 0.23
N GLY A 50 -25.34 -16.00 0.28
CA GLY A 50 -24.68 -15.43 -0.89
C GLY A 50 -23.85 -14.21 -0.52
N THR A 51 -22.92 -13.83 -1.39
CA THR A 51 -22.02 -12.70 -1.16
C THR A 51 -22.78 -11.41 -0.91
N ASP A 52 -22.28 -10.58 -0.01
CA ASP A 52 -22.81 -9.24 0.21
C ASP A 52 -22.83 -8.45 -1.13
N PRO A 53 -24.02 -7.98 -1.58
CA PRO A 53 -24.18 -7.32 -2.86
C PRO A 53 -23.42 -5.98 -2.96
N CYS A 54 -23.00 -5.39 -1.84
CA CYS A 54 -22.19 -4.18 -1.81
C CYS A 54 -20.70 -4.45 -2.06
N THR A 55 -20.23 -5.69 -1.90
CA THR A 55 -18.79 -6.04 -1.95
C THR A 55 -18.14 -5.72 -3.29
N LEU A 56 -18.76 -6.14 -4.40
CA LEU A 56 -18.19 -5.92 -5.73
C LEU A 56 -18.37 -4.48 -6.22
N PRO A 57 -19.56 -3.84 -6.09
CA PRO A 57 -19.73 -2.44 -6.46
C PRO A 57 -18.75 -1.50 -5.74
N LYS A 58 -18.58 -1.61 -4.42
CA LYS A 58 -17.64 -0.74 -3.69
C LYS A 58 -16.17 -1.00 -4.04
N SER A 59 -15.85 -2.19 -4.54
CA SER A 59 -14.49 -2.49 -5.01
C SER A 59 -14.15 -1.82 -6.35
N CYS A 60 -15.14 -1.48 -7.18
CA CYS A 60 -14.95 -0.78 -8.44
C CYS A 60 -15.33 0.70 -8.28
N LYS A 61 -14.36 1.54 -7.96
CA LYS A 61 -14.58 2.97 -7.69
C LYS A 61 -15.03 3.68 -8.96
N ASN A 62 -15.95 4.63 -8.81
CA ASN A 62 -16.36 5.52 -9.88
C ASN A 62 -15.37 6.69 -10.07
N GLU A 63 -15.50 7.46 -11.15
CA GLU A 63 -14.56 8.53 -11.49
C GLU A 63 -14.38 9.59 -10.39
N ILE A 64 -15.42 9.89 -9.59
CA ILE A 64 -15.33 10.86 -8.49
C ILE A 64 -14.47 10.28 -7.35
N GLU A 65 -14.70 9.02 -7.00
CA GLU A 65 -13.91 8.31 -5.98
C GLU A 65 -12.45 8.16 -6.43
N LEU A 66 -12.21 7.87 -7.71
CA LEU A 66 -10.86 7.75 -8.27
C LEU A 66 -10.15 9.12 -8.31
N ALA A 67 -10.85 10.21 -8.66
CA ALA A 67 -10.29 11.55 -8.61
C ALA A 67 -9.95 12.00 -7.18
N GLY A 68 -10.83 11.70 -6.22
CA GLY A 68 -10.57 11.91 -4.79
C GLY A 68 -9.35 11.12 -4.32
N THR A 69 -9.28 9.83 -4.67
CA THR A 69 -8.17 8.95 -4.29
C THR A 69 -6.83 9.47 -4.83
N ARG A 70 -6.77 9.90 -6.10
CA ARG A 70 -5.57 10.52 -6.69
C ARG A 70 -5.18 11.80 -5.94
N SER A 71 -6.15 12.62 -5.59
CA SER A 71 -5.92 13.85 -4.81
C SER A 71 -5.38 13.56 -3.41
N ALA A 72 -5.91 12.52 -2.74
CA ALA A 72 -5.41 12.06 -1.45
C ALA A 72 -3.94 11.60 -1.54
N HIS A 73 -3.58 10.87 -2.58
CA HIS A 73 -2.19 10.41 -2.79
C HIS A 73 -1.21 11.54 -3.13
N ILE A 74 -1.67 12.61 -3.79
CA ILE A 74 -0.85 13.82 -4.01
C ILE A 74 -0.54 14.50 -2.66
N ARG A 75 -1.55 14.64 -1.79
CA ARG A 75 -1.38 15.25 -0.45
C ARG A 75 -0.49 14.38 0.44
N ASP A 76 -0.73 13.08 0.43
CA ASP A 76 0.06 12.11 1.19
C ASP A 76 1.50 12.04 0.68
N GLY A 77 1.70 12.08 -0.63
CA GLY A 77 3.02 12.17 -1.25
C GLY A 77 3.81 13.41 -0.80
N ALA A 78 3.14 14.56 -0.65
CA ALA A 78 3.77 15.76 -0.13
C ALA A 78 4.14 15.65 1.37
N ALA A 79 3.32 14.98 2.19
CA ALA A 79 3.64 14.71 3.59
C ALA A 79 4.81 13.72 3.71
N LEU A 80 4.78 12.63 2.93
CA LEU A 80 5.82 11.61 2.90
C LEU A 80 7.15 12.16 2.37
N CYS A 81 7.15 13.02 1.36
CA CYS A 81 8.39 13.66 0.87
C CYS A 81 9.02 14.59 1.92
N ARG A 82 8.21 15.37 2.67
CA ARG A 82 8.73 16.15 3.81
C ARG A 82 9.33 15.27 4.89
N PHE A 83 8.66 14.16 5.20
CA PHE A 83 9.18 13.17 6.14
C PHE A 83 10.51 12.59 5.68
N LEU A 84 10.63 12.14 4.43
CA LEU A 84 11.86 11.55 3.90
C LEU A 84 13.00 12.56 3.82
N ALA A 85 12.71 13.81 3.44
CA ALA A 85 13.68 14.91 3.47
C ALA A 85 14.18 15.17 4.90
N TRP A 86 13.26 15.35 5.84
CA TRP A 86 13.57 15.50 7.27
C TRP A 86 14.39 14.31 7.79
N LEU A 87 13.98 13.09 7.50
CA LEU A 87 14.66 11.88 7.95
C LEU A 87 16.11 11.83 7.41
N SER A 88 16.31 12.15 6.14
CA SER A 88 17.65 12.17 5.52
C SER A 88 18.61 13.16 6.17
N ARG A 89 18.08 14.26 6.74
CA ARG A 89 18.87 15.29 7.41
C ARG A 89 19.13 14.93 8.87
N GLU A 90 18.11 14.45 9.57
CA GLU A 90 18.13 14.32 11.03
C GLU A 90 18.58 12.92 11.50
N ALA A 91 18.21 11.84 10.79
CA ALA A 91 18.53 10.47 11.20
C ALA A 91 20.04 10.18 11.28
N PRO A 92 20.92 10.76 10.43
CA PRO A 92 22.37 10.58 10.55
C PRO A 92 22.95 11.03 11.91
N SER A 93 22.23 11.85 12.69
CA SER A 93 22.62 12.21 14.06
C SER A 93 22.52 11.07 15.08
N GLY A 94 21.78 10.00 14.76
CA GLY A 94 21.47 8.91 15.70
C GLY A 94 20.49 9.31 16.82
N GLY A 95 19.85 10.48 16.70
CA GLY A 95 18.86 10.99 17.66
C GLY A 95 17.43 10.51 17.42
N ILE A 96 17.13 9.92 16.26
CA ILE A 96 15.80 9.44 15.88
C ILE A 96 15.65 7.97 16.24
N ASP A 97 14.47 7.60 16.71
CA ASP A 97 14.04 6.22 16.93
C ASP A 97 12.75 5.90 16.15
N GLU A 98 12.32 4.64 16.18
CA GLU A 98 11.16 4.17 15.43
C GLU A 98 9.88 4.92 15.79
N ILE A 99 9.63 5.12 17.09
CA ILE A 99 8.44 5.81 17.57
C ILE A 99 8.44 7.27 17.12
N SER A 100 9.54 8.00 17.36
CA SER A 100 9.65 9.41 16.96
C SER A 100 9.60 9.61 15.44
N ALA A 101 10.09 8.66 14.65
CA ALA A 101 9.94 8.67 13.20
C ALA A 101 8.46 8.51 12.78
N ALA A 102 7.74 7.56 13.38
CA ALA A 102 6.32 7.36 13.12
C ALA A 102 5.47 8.59 13.53
N GLU A 103 5.74 9.16 14.70
CA GLU A 103 5.09 10.38 15.18
C GLU A 103 5.36 11.57 14.26
N LYS A 104 6.59 11.69 13.74
CA LYS A 104 6.93 12.78 12.82
C LYS A 104 6.21 12.66 11.48
N LEU A 105 6.05 11.44 10.96
CA LEU A 105 5.26 11.22 9.74
C LEU A 105 3.77 11.53 9.97
N TYR A 106 3.22 11.16 11.13
CA TYR A 106 1.87 11.55 11.53
C TYR A 106 1.72 13.09 11.56
N ASP A 107 2.66 13.78 12.20
CA ASP A 107 2.70 15.24 12.28
C ASP A 107 2.61 15.87 10.88
N PHE A 108 3.46 15.45 9.94
CA PHE A 108 3.41 15.94 8.56
C PHE A 108 2.06 15.70 7.85
N ARG A 109 1.41 14.55 8.08
CA ARG A 109 0.07 14.27 7.52
C ARG A 109 -1.02 15.11 8.17
N SER A 110 -0.92 15.37 9.47
CA SER A 110 -1.92 16.09 10.27
C SER A 110 -2.12 17.56 9.87
N HIS A 111 -1.15 18.14 9.17
CA HIS A 111 -1.24 19.50 8.62
C HIS A 111 -2.21 19.62 7.45
N ASN A 112 -2.77 18.52 6.95
CA ASN A 112 -3.76 18.56 5.88
C ASN A 112 -5.21 18.57 6.41
N ASP A 113 -6.01 19.55 6.01
CA ASP A 113 -7.39 19.72 6.49
C ASP A 113 -8.33 18.53 6.21
N LEU A 114 -8.02 17.70 5.20
CA LEU A 114 -8.82 16.52 4.87
C LEU A 114 -8.39 15.26 5.62
N PHE A 115 -7.26 15.29 6.34
CA PHE A 115 -6.74 14.16 7.10
C PHE A 115 -7.65 13.83 8.29
N ARG A 116 -7.91 12.54 8.52
CA ARG A 116 -8.82 12.02 9.57
C ARG A 116 -8.17 10.97 10.45
N GLY A 117 -6.84 10.86 10.43
CA GLY A 117 -6.07 9.88 11.16
C GLY A 117 -5.37 8.89 10.24
N VAL A 118 -4.55 8.01 10.81
CA VAL A 118 -3.86 6.96 10.06
C VAL A 118 -4.85 5.91 9.56
N SER A 119 -4.57 5.31 8.40
CA SER A 119 -5.39 4.21 7.86
C SER A 119 -5.13 2.87 8.56
N PHE A 120 -4.00 2.75 9.25
CA PHE A 120 -3.57 1.65 10.12
C PHE A 120 -2.39 2.13 10.98
N ASP A 121 -2.01 1.37 12.01
CA ASP A 121 -0.86 1.71 12.86
C ASP A 121 0.44 1.66 12.04
N THR A 122 1.17 2.77 12.00
CA THR A 122 2.45 2.87 11.27
C THR A 122 3.44 1.82 11.74
N ILE A 123 3.95 1.03 10.79
CA ILE A 123 5.08 0.13 11.00
C ILE A 123 6.34 0.94 10.75
N SER A 124 7.14 1.16 11.79
CA SER A 124 8.43 1.84 11.73
C SER A 124 9.49 0.89 12.26
N GLY A 125 10.27 0.27 11.38
CA GLY A 125 11.20 -0.81 11.75
C GLY A 125 12.64 -0.52 11.30
N ALA A 126 13.54 -0.33 12.26
CA ALA A 126 14.97 -0.13 12.04
C ALA A 126 15.74 -1.44 12.12
N GLY A 127 16.56 -1.73 11.10
CA GLY A 127 17.38 -2.92 11.02
C GLY A 127 16.55 -4.20 11.28
N PRO A 128 16.89 -5.02 12.29
CA PRO A 128 16.22 -6.29 12.53
C PRO A 128 14.70 -6.20 12.73
N ASN A 129 14.20 -5.09 13.26
CA ASN A 129 12.77 -4.89 13.47
C ASN A 129 12.01 -4.75 12.15
N GLY A 130 12.65 -4.20 11.10
CA GLY A 130 12.08 -4.16 9.76
C GLY A 130 11.85 -5.54 9.15
N ALA A 131 12.53 -6.58 9.63
CA ALA A 131 12.33 -7.96 9.18
C ALA A 131 11.05 -8.62 9.75
N ILE A 132 10.34 -7.97 10.67
CA ILE A 132 9.10 -8.47 11.26
C ILE A 132 7.94 -7.83 10.49
N VAL A 133 7.23 -8.63 9.67
CA VAL A 133 6.22 -8.14 8.72
C VAL A 133 5.14 -7.27 9.38
N HIS A 134 4.62 -7.71 10.53
CA HIS A 134 3.63 -6.98 11.34
C HIS A 134 4.27 -6.42 12.61
N TYR A 135 5.39 -5.71 12.47
CA TYR A 135 6.05 -5.06 13.60
C TYR A 135 5.23 -3.88 14.10
N HIS A 136 5.17 -3.72 15.43
CA HIS A 136 4.67 -2.53 16.08
C HIS A 136 5.74 -2.06 17.07
N ALA A 137 6.17 -0.80 16.95
CA ALA A 137 7.16 -0.23 17.85
C ALA A 137 6.52 0.04 19.21
N GLU A 138 7.03 -0.61 20.25
CA GLU A 138 6.66 -0.37 21.64
C GLU A 138 7.87 0.20 22.37
N PRO A 139 7.71 0.91 23.50
CA PRO A 139 8.85 1.43 24.27
C PRO A 139 9.92 0.38 24.62
N ALA A 140 9.52 -0.89 24.75
CA ALA A 140 10.43 -2.01 25.02
C ALA A 140 11.18 -2.55 23.79
N SER A 141 10.65 -2.36 22.57
CA SER A 141 11.22 -2.83 21.31
C SER A 141 11.78 -1.70 20.44
N ASN A 142 11.52 -0.43 20.79
CA ASN A 142 11.90 0.78 20.08
C ASN A 142 13.41 0.88 19.86
N ARG A 143 13.83 0.94 18.60
CA ARG A 143 15.23 1.07 18.21
C ARG A 143 15.55 2.46 17.66
N LYS A 144 16.78 2.89 17.89
CA LYS A 144 17.34 4.05 17.21
C LYS A 144 17.60 3.74 15.74
N LEU A 145 17.37 4.72 14.87
CA LEU A 145 17.77 4.68 13.47
C LEU A 145 19.25 5.04 13.39
N GLU A 146 20.11 4.05 13.65
CA GLU A 146 21.56 4.25 13.60
C GLU A 146 22.05 4.35 12.15
N PRO A 147 23.09 5.16 11.88
CA PRO A 147 23.75 5.17 10.59
C PRO A 147 24.19 3.78 10.15
N GLY A 148 23.87 3.41 8.90
CA GLY A 148 24.18 2.11 8.32
C GLY A 148 23.02 1.13 8.33
N MET A 149 21.92 1.50 8.98
CA MET A 149 20.74 0.65 9.01
C MET A 149 19.87 0.84 7.78
N VAL A 150 19.24 -0.25 7.38
CA VAL A 150 18.04 -0.22 6.55
C VAL A 150 16.86 0.09 7.48
N TYR A 151 16.04 1.05 7.08
CA TYR A 151 14.85 1.46 7.80
C TYR A 151 13.63 1.29 6.90
N LEU A 152 12.62 0.57 7.40
CA LEU A 152 11.34 0.37 6.73
C LEU A 152 10.28 1.19 7.44
N VAL A 153 9.56 2.01 6.68
CA VAL A 153 8.35 2.70 7.15
C VAL A 153 7.18 2.33 6.25
N ASP A 154 6.16 1.72 6.85
CA ASP A 154 4.89 1.42 6.20
C ASP A 154 3.77 2.12 6.95
N SER A 155 3.01 2.92 6.22
CA SER A 155 2.08 3.85 6.82
C SER A 155 1.07 4.38 5.80
N GLY A 156 -0.09 4.81 6.28
CA GLY A 156 -1.08 5.44 5.43
C GLY A 156 -1.96 6.42 6.19
N GLY A 157 -2.75 7.19 5.43
CA GLY A 157 -3.68 8.18 5.96
C GLY A 157 -5.10 7.94 5.47
N GLN A 158 -6.06 8.27 6.34
CA GLN A 158 -7.45 8.47 5.96
C GLN A 158 -7.64 9.94 5.61
N TYR A 159 -8.10 10.19 4.39
CA TYR A 159 -8.54 11.49 3.92
C TYR A 159 -10.02 11.41 3.58
N LEU A 160 -10.77 12.51 3.73
CA LEU A 160 -12.20 12.53 3.40
C LEU A 160 -12.52 12.07 1.96
N ASP A 161 -11.53 12.13 1.07
CA ASP A 161 -11.63 11.76 -0.33
C ASP A 161 -10.78 10.54 -0.74
N GLY A 162 -10.17 9.81 0.21
CA GLY A 162 -9.43 8.58 -0.11
C GLY A 162 -8.69 7.95 1.06
N THR A 163 -8.28 6.69 0.89
CA THR A 163 -7.41 5.96 1.83
C THR A 163 -6.05 5.77 1.16
N THR A 164 -4.96 6.01 1.88
CA THR A 164 -3.60 5.71 1.37
C THR A 164 -2.97 4.55 2.13
N ASP A 165 -2.04 3.89 1.43
CA ASP A 165 -1.18 2.85 1.94
C ASP A 165 0.16 2.92 1.19
N VAL A 166 1.26 2.97 1.91
CA VAL A 166 2.59 3.18 1.32
C VAL A 166 3.70 2.74 2.25
N THR A 167 4.49 1.82 1.74
CA THR A 167 5.78 1.44 2.30
C THR A 167 6.95 2.05 1.52
N ARG A 168 7.90 2.63 2.26
CA ARG A 168 9.25 2.94 1.76
C ARG A 168 10.29 2.28 2.65
N THR A 169 11.27 1.67 2.01
CA THR A 169 12.49 1.20 2.66
C THR A 169 13.63 2.12 2.23
N VAL A 170 14.35 2.68 3.20
CA VAL A 170 15.44 3.64 2.99
C VAL A 170 16.69 3.21 3.74
N PHE A 171 17.83 3.76 3.34
CA PHE A 171 19.08 3.60 4.06
C PHE A 171 19.39 4.85 4.90
N ILE A 172 19.83 4.65 6.14
CA ILE A 172 20.26 5.76 7.01
C ILE A 172 21.75 6.01 6.78
N PRO A 173 22.15 7.13 6.14
CA PRO A 173 23.56 7.37 5.85
C PRO A 173 24.36 7.80 7.10
N GLY A 174 25.68 7.65 7.03
CA GLY A 174 26.62 8.22 8.01
C GLY A 174 26.74 9.74 7.92
N GLN A 175 27.24 10.38 8.99
CA GLN A 175 27.57 11.81 8.95
C GLN A 175 28.82 12.09 8.11
N GLY A 176 28.82 13.22 7.39
CA GLY A 176 30.01 13.83 6.80
C GLY A 176 30.08 13.84 5.26
N SER A 177 31.13 14.49 4.74
CA SER A 177 31.41 14.72 3.31
C SER A 177 32.42 13.73 2.69
N GLY A 178 32.73 12.62 3.37
CA GLY A 178 33.54 11.52 2.83
C GLY A 178 32.69 10.57 1.97
N PRO A 179 33.26 9.49 1.37
CA PRO A 179 32.45 8.44 0.80
C PRO A 179 31.58 7.89 1.93
N GLY A 180 30.30 8.23 1.89
CA GLY A 180 29.35 7.90 2.94
C GLY A 180 29.35 6.40 3.20
N LEU A 181 28.85 6.02 4.38
CA LEU A 181 28.54 4.62 4.66
C LEU A 181 27.66 4.09 3.52
N ALA A 182 28.08 3.01 2.87
CA ALA A 182 27.30 2.41 1.80
C ALA A 182 26.42 1.29 2.37
N PRO A 183 25.22 1.05 1.81
CA PRO A 183 24.40 -0.06 2.23
C PRO A 183 25.11 -1.40 1.97
N PRO A 184 24.92 -2.42 2.82
CA PRO A 184 25.45 -3.76 2.57
C PRO A 184 25.02 -4.29 1.20
N SER A 185 25.92 -4.99 0.50
CA SER A 185 25.66 -5.50 -0.85
C SER A 185 24.48 -6.45 -0.93
N ASP A 186 24.29 -7.31 0.08
CA ASP A 186 23.13 -8.21 0.17
C ASP A 186 21.81 -7.41 0.30
N SER A 187 21.78 -6.32 1.08
CA SER A 187 20.60 -5.45 1.17
C SER A 187 20.29 -4.79 -0.17
N ARG A 188 21.31 -4.36 -0.93
CA ARG A 188 21.13 -3.77 -2.26
C ARG A 188 20.62 -4.78 -3.29
N ASP A 189 21.19 -5.99 -3.32
CA ASP A 189 20.72 -7.07 -4.21
C ASP A 189 19.26 -7.45 -3.90
N ARG A 190 18.91 -7.61 -2.62
CA ARG A 190 17.52 -7.93 -2.21
C ARG A 190 16.56 -6.79 -2.51
N PHE A 191 16.93 -5.54 -2.23
CA PHE A 191 16.10 -4.38 -2.52
C PHE A 191 15.83 -4.24 -4.01
N THR A 192 16.87 -4.40 -4.83
CA THR A 192 16.72 -4.31 -6.27
C THR A 192 15.82 -5.42 -6.81
N ARG A 193 15.88 -6.63 -6.26
CA ARG A 193 14.95 -7.71 -6.66
C ARG A 193 13.50 -7.43 -6.27
N VAL A 194 13.28 -6.88 -5.08
CA VAL A 194 11.95 -6.41 -4.66
C VAL A 194 11.45 -5.32 -5.60
N LEU A 195 12.30 -4.34 -5.94
CA LEU A 195 11.99 -3.27 -6.89
C LEU A 195 11.66 -3.81 -8.28
N LYS A 196 12.43 -4.77 -8.80
CA LYS A 196 12.13 -5.43 -10.09
C LYS A 196 10.76 -6.09 -10.07
N GLY A 197 10.39 -6.72 -8.96
CA GLY A 197 9.06 -7.31 -8.78
C GLY A 197 7.96 -6.25 -8.79
N HIS A 198 8.20 -5.15 -8.07
CA HIS A 198 7.29 -4.00 -8.01
C HIS A 198 7.05 -3.40 -9.39
N ILE A 199 8.12 -3.17 -10.15
CA ILE A 199 8.09 -2.64 -11.52
C ILE A 199 7.36 -3.61 -12.46
N ALA A 200 7.69 -4.91 -12.38
CA ALA A 200 7.08 -5.93 -13.24
C ALA A 200 5.56 -5.99 -13.07
N LEU A 201 5.04 -5.83 -11.84
CA LEU A 201 3.61 -5.72 -11.61
C LEU A 201 3.07 -4.38 -12.12
N ALA A 202 3.71 -3.25 -11.76
CA ALA A 202 3.26 -1.92 -12.15
C ALA A 202 3.18 -1.70 -13.67
N GLN A 203 4.06 -2.33 -14.45
CA GLN A 203 4.07 -2.26 -15.92
C GLN A 203 3.19 -3.32 -16.60
N SER A 204 2.51 -4.18 -15.83
CA SER A 204 1.77 -5.29 -16.42
C SER A 204 0.59 -4.80 -17.28
N CYS A 205 0.44 -5.44 -18.44
CA CYS A 205 -0.73 -5.34 -19.30
C CYS A 205 -1.31 -6.75 -19.48
N PHE A 206 -2.58 -6.93 -19.18
CA PHE A 206 -3.19 -8.26 -19.05
C PHE A 206 -4.63 -8.29 -19.59
N PRO A 207 -5.12 -9.45 -20.09
CA PRO A 207 -6.49 -9.55 -20.58
C PRO A 207 -7.52 -9.30 -19.48
N ALA A 208 -8.64 -8.67 -19.84
CA ALA A 208 -9.81 -8.60 -18.98
C ALA A 208 -10.25 -10.02 -18.55
N GLY A 209 -10.64 -10.18 -17.28
CA GLY A 209 -10.96 -11.48 -16.68
C GLY A 209 -9.80 -12.13 -15.90
N THR A 210 -8.58 -11.57 -16.00
CA THR A 210 -7.43 -11.98 -15.18
C THR A 210 -7.67 -11.67 -13.70
N SER A 211 -7.42 -12.65 -12.83
CA SER A 211 -7.43 -12.50 -11.37
C SER A 211 -6.06 -12.08 -10.84
N GLY A 212 -6.02 -11.44 -9.67
CA GLY A 212 -4.75 -11.00 -9.08
C GLY A 212 -3.79 -12.15 -8.75
N GLY A 213 -4.29 -13.36 -8.47
CA GLY A 213 -3.43 -14.53 -8.24
C GLY A 213 -2.58 -14.91 -9.46
N GLN A 214 -3.02 -14.57 -10.68
CA GLN A 214 -2.28 -14.83 -11.92
C GLN A 214 -1.17 -13.79 -12.15
N LEU A 215 -1.20 -12.64 -11.47
CA LEU A 215 -0.20 -11.58 -11.56
C LEU A 215 0.84 -11.64 -10.43
N ASP A 216 0.52 -12.27 -9.30
CA ASP A 216 1.39 -12.39 -8.11
C ASP A 216 2.80 -12.92 -8.43
N ALA A 217 2.91 -13.89 -9.35
CA ALA A 217 4.20 -14.46 -9.74
C ALA A 217 5.13 -13.44 -10.42
N LEU A 218 4.60 -12.38 -11.06
CA LEU A 218 5.41 -11.32 -11.68
C LEU A 218 6.25 -10.60 -10.63
N ALA A 219 5.66 -10.29 -9.48
CA ALA A 219 6.33 -9.60 -8.39
C ALA A 219 7.32 -10.48 -7.62
N ARG A 220 7.14 -11.81 -7.64
CA ARG A 220 8.01 -12.77 -6.94
C ARG A 220 9.17 -13.28 -7.77
N ALA A 221 9.01 -13.33 -9.10
CA ALA A 221 9.97 -13.96 -10.00
C ALA A 221 11.43 -13.49 -9.80
N PRO A 222 11.74 -12.19 -9.57
CA PRO A 222 13.12 -11.77 -9.33
C PRO A 222 13.77 -12.33 -8.05
N LEU A 223 12.97 -12.55 -7.00
CA LEU A 223 13.42 -13.17 -5.74
C LEU A 223 13.51 -14.69 -5.88
N TRP A 224 12.55 -15.32 -6.55
CA TRP A 224 12.57 -16.78 -6.79
C TRP A 224 13.82 -17.23 -7.53
N ARG A 225 14.36 -16.41 -8.46
CA ARG A 225 15.61 -16.69 -9.18
C ARG A 225 16.83 -16.90 -8.28
N VAL A 226 16.77 -16.44 -7.04
CA VAL A 226 17.83 -16.57 -6.03
C VAL A 226 17.36 -17.34 -4.78
N GLY A 227 16.27 -18.11 -4.92
CA GLY A 227 15.75 -18.94 -3.83
C GLY A 227 15.16 -18.15 -2.67
N CYS A 228 14.77 -16.88 -2.90
CA CYS A 228 14.12 -16.03 -1.91
C CYS A 228 12.62 -15.89 -2.20
N ASP A 229 11.82 -15.58 -1.19
CA ASP A 229 10.38 -15.28 -1.29
C ASP A 229 9.95 -14.39 -0.11
N TYR A 230 8.66 -14.05 -0.04
CA TYR A 230 8.02 -13.36 1.09
C TYR A 230 6.67 -13.98 1.45
N ASP A 231 6.33 -13.97 2.75
CA ASP A 231 5.23 -14.74 3.33
C ASP A 231 3.92 -13.95 3.51
N HIS A 232 3.72 -12.91 2.70
CA HIS A 232 2.46 -12.19 2.57
C HIS A 232 1.98 -12.11 1.11
N GLY A 233 0.78 -11.55 0.88
CA GLY A 233 0.28 -11.29 -0.47
C GLY A 233 1.07 -10.18 -1.15
N THR A 234 1.09 -10.14 -2.48
CA THR A 234 1.66 -9.02 -3.24
C THR A 234 0.78 -7.78 -3.20
N GLY A 235 -0.52 -7.95 -2.94
CA GLY A 235 -1.41 -6.82 -2.71
C GLY A 235 -2.84 -7.17 -2.35
N HIS A 236 -3.57 -6.18 -1.88
CA HIS A 236 -4.97 -6.22 -1.46
C HIS A 236 -5.73 -5.05 -2.08
N GLY A 237 -7.07 -5.12 -2.09
CA GLY A 237 -7.87 -3.97 -2.50
C GLY A 237 -7.86 -2.89 -1.40
N VAL A 238 -8.15 -1.65 -1.79
CA VAL A 238 -8.23 -0.50 -0.88
C VAL A 238 -9.56 0.24 -1.07
N GLY A 239 -10.20 0.63 0.03
CA GLY A 239 -11.44 1.39 0.04
C GLY A 239 -11.26 2.88 -0.20
N SER A 240 -12.32 3.55 -0.67
CA SER A 240 -12.36 5.02 -0.77
C SER A 240 -12.83 5.60 0.56
N PHE A 241 -11.92 6.13 1.39
CA PHE A 241 -12.17 6.56 2.78
C PHE A 241 -12.87 5.45 3.62
N LEU A 242 -12.31 4.25 3.58
CA LEU A 242 -12.84 3.01 4.17
C LEU A 242 -11.68 2.10 4.60
N GLY A 243 -11.89 0.79 4.68
CA GLY A 243 -10.84 -0.16 5.05
C GLY A 243 -9.64 -0.09 4.09
N VAL A 244 -8.44 -0.01 4.68
CA VAL A 244 -7.17 -0.09 3.94
C VAL A 244 -6.99 -1.48 3.34
N HIS A 245 -7.42 -2.52 4.05
CA HIS A 245 -7.56 -3.88 3.54
C HIS A 245 -9.00 -4.14 3.12
N GLU A 246 -9.28 -4.10 1.82
CA GLU A 246 -10.61 -4.25 1.26
C GLU A 246 -10.69 -5.36 0.20
N GLY A 247 -11.52 -6.37 0.47
CA GLY A 247 -11.87 -7.38 -0.53
C GLY A 247 -12.85 -6.88 -1.61
N PRO A 248 -13.13 -7.69 -2.63
CA PRO A 248 -12.82 -9.12 -2.72
C PRO A 248 -11.59 -9.45 -3.59
N ALA A 249 -11.01 -8.46 -4.27
CA ALA A 249 -9.82 -8.65 -5.08
C ALA A 249 -8.57 -8.78 -4.20
N ARG A 250 -7.61 -9.60 -4.64
CA ARG A 250 -6.32 -9.81 -3.98
C ARG A 250 -5.28 -10.24 -5.01
N ILE A 251 -4.05 -9.77 -4.86
CA ILE A 251 -2.87 -10.23 -5.58
C ILE A 251 -2.04 -11.07 -4.61
N GLY A 252 -2.03 -12.39 -4.78
CA GLY A 252 -1.45 -13.29 -3.78
C GLY A 252 -1.44 -14.75 -4.23
N LYS A 253 -0.58 -15.57 -3.63
CA LYS A 253 -0.48 -17.03 -3.89
C LYS A 253 -1.82 -17.76 -3.82
N LEU A 254 -2.63 -17.47 -2.81
CA LEU A 254 -3.95 -18.08 -2.63
C LEU A 254 -5.02 -17.54 -3.60
N GLY A 255 -4.68 -16.52 -4.38
CA GLY A 255 -5.54 -15.89 -5.39
C GLY A 255 -6.86 -15.34 -4.86
N SER A 256 -7.67 -14.82 -5.79
CA SER A 256 -9.08 -14.56 -5.59
C SER A 256 -9.81 -15.07 -6.83
N ALA A 257 -11.02 -15.62 -6.66
CA ALA A 257 -11.87 -15.96 -7.80
C ALA A 257 -12.43 -14.72 -8.51
N VAL A 258 -12.21 -13.52 -7.97
CA VAL A 258 -12.63 -12.26 -8.56
C VAL A 258 -11.56 -11.75 -9.51
N ALA A 259 -11.93 -11.59 -10.78
CA ALA A 259 -11.11 -10.91 -11.78
C ALA A 259 -10.91 -9.44 -11.40
N LEU A 260 -9.74 -8.90 -11.71
CA LEU A 260 -9.47 -7.46 -11.61
C LEU A 260 -10.33 -6.72 -12.63
N ARG A 261 -10.87 -5.57 -12.24
CA ARG A 261 -11.79 -4.75 -13.04
C ARG A 261 -11.40 -3.28 -12.98
N PRO A 262 -11.69 -2.49 -14.03
CA PRO A 262 -11.51 -1.05 -13.99
C PRO A 262 -12.08 -0.40 -12.72
N GLY A 263 -11.33 0.55 -12.15
CA GLY A 263 -11.68 1.26 -10.93
C GLY A 263 -11.35 0.52 -9.63
N MET A 264 -10.84 -0.71 -9.68
CA MET A 264 -10.26 -1.35 -8.49
C MET A 264 -8.95 -0.67 -8.10
N ILE A 265 -8.84 -0.25 -6.84
CA ILE A 265 -7.60 0.22 -6.24
C ILE A 265 -6.95 -0.97 -5.52
N MET A 266 -5.69 -1.26 -5.83
CA MET A 266 -4.93 -2.38 -5.28
C MET A 266 -3.60 -1.89 -4.73
N SER A 267 -3.07 -2.50 -3.66
CA SER A 267 -1.64 -2.37 -3.33
C SER A 267 -0.78 -3.22 -4.29
N ASN A 268 0.45 -2.76 -4.48
CA ASN A 268 1.56 -3.47 -5.14
C ASN A 268 2.74 -3.33 -4.18
N GLU A 269 2.99 -4.36 -3.39
CA GLU A 269 3.81 -4.29 -2.18
C GLU A 269 4.75 -5.50 -2.00
N PRO A 270 5.55 -5.91 -3.01
CA PRO A 270 6.51 -7.00 -2.80
C PRO A 270 7.50 -6.67 -1.67
N GLY A 271 8.02 -7.71 -1.02
CA GLY A 271 8.98 -7.56 0.07
C GLY A 271 10.01 -8.67 0.17
N TYR A 272 10.94 -8.51 1.10
CA TYR A 272 11.92 -9.51 1.52
C TYR A 272 12.34 -9.23 2.96
N TYR A 273 12.40 -10.26 3.80
CA TYR A 273 12.65 -10.10 5.23
C TYR A 273 13.73 -11.06 5.68
N LYS A 274 14.89 -10.52 6.07
CA LYS A 274 16.02 -11.29 6.60
C LYS A 274 15.99 -11.22 8.11
N THR A 275 15.46 -12.29 8.72
CA THR A 275 15.25 -12.38 10.18
C THR A 275 16.53 -12.01 10.94
N GLY A 276 16.41 -11.07 11.87
CA GLY A 276 17.54 -10.63 12.69
C GLY A 276 18.46 -9.60 12.04
N GLU A 277 18.20 -9.19 10.79
CA GLU A 277 19.06 -8.24 10.06
C GLU A 277 18.31 -7.02 9.52
N TYR A 278 17.42 -7.20 8.53
CA TYR A 278 16.66 -6.11 7.91
C TYR A 278 15.43 -6.65 7.16
N GLY A 279 14.46 -5.76 6.93
CA GLY A 279 13.37 -6.02 5.99
C GLY A 279 13.28 -4.94 4.93
N ILE A 280 12.70 -5.33 3.81
CA ILE A 280 12.46 -4.49 2.65
C ILE A 280 11.02 -4.72 2.21
N ARG A 281 10.29 -3.64 1.99
CA ARG A 281 9.05 -3.63 1.22
C ARG A 281 9.00 -2.32 0.44
N ILE A 282 8.52 -2.42 -0.79
CA ILE A 282 8.32 -1.27 -1.67
C ILE A 282 6.86 -1.34 -2.07
N GLU A 283 6.10 -0.33 -1.70
CA GLU A 283 4.66 -0.36 -1.90
C GLU A 283 4.13 0.91 -2.51
N ASN A 284 3.27 0.72 -3.52
CA ASN A 284 2.42 1.76 -4.05
C ASN A 284 1.00 1.22 -4.19
N LEU A 285 0.00 2.10 -4.09
CA LEU A 285 -1.31 1.82 -4.62
C LEU A 285 -1.34 2.05 -6.13
N VAL A 286 -2.11 1.19 -6.79
CA VAL A 286 -2.35 1.20 -8.23
C VAL A 286 -3.86 1.12 -8.52
N ILE A 287 -4.30 1.74 -9.62
CA ILE A 287 -5.66 1.64 -10.13
C ILE A 287 -5.66 0.73 -11.35
N VAL A 288 -6.57 -0.24 -11.39
CA VAL A 288 -6.82 -1.02 -12.59
C VAL A 288 -7.56 -0.14 -13.60
N ILE A 289 -6.97 0.02 -14.79
CA ILE A 289 -7.50 0.86 -15.88
C ILE A 289 -7.56 0.07 -17.19
N PRO A 290 -8.35 0.48 -18.18
CA PRO A 290 -8.21 -0.02 -19.55
C PRO A 290 -6.79 0.26 -20.07
N ALA A 291 -6.18 -0.72 -20.73
CA ALA A 291 -4.88 -0.51 -21.36
C ALA A 291 -5.03 0.32 -22.64
N GLU A 292 -4.13 1.29 -22.85
CA GLU A 292 -4.11 2.12 -24.05
C GLU A 292 -3.32 1.45 -25.19
N ASN A 293 -3.53 1.93 -26.43
CA ASN A 293 -2.71 1.61 -27.61
C ASN A 293 -2.59 0.11 -27.96
N GLN A 294 -3.68 -0.65 -27.78
CA GLN A 294 -3.70 -2.09 -28.07
C GLN A 294 -4.04 -2.38 -29.54
N SER A 295 -3.25 -3.24 -30.20
CA SER A 295 -3.45 -3.66 -31.58
C SER A 295 -3.97 -5.11 -31.73
N GLY A 296 -4.05 -5.86 -30.63
CA GLY A 296 -4.32 -7.30 -30.62
C GLY A 296 -5.79 -7.73 -30.56
N GLY A 297 -6.75 -6.80 -30.64
CA GLY A 297 -8.19 -7.08 -30.71
C GLY A 297 -8.83 -7.70 -29.45
N ARG A 298 -8.11 -7.78 -28.33
CA ARG A 298 -8.64 -8.21 -27.02
C ARG A 298 -8.78 -7.01 -26.09
N ASP A 299 -9.75 -7.07 -25.19
CA ASP A 299 -9.84 -6.11 -24.08
C ASP A 299 -8.70 -6.37 -23.10
N MET A 300 -7.84 -5.37 -22.96
CA MET A 300 -6.68 -5.42 -22.08
C MET A 300 -6.82 -4.37 -20.98
N LEU A 301 -6.26 -4.69 -19.82
CA LEU A 301 -6.19 -3.84 -18.64
C LEU A 301 -4.73 -3.57 -18.29
N ALA A 302 -4.48 -2.47 -17.61
CA ALA A 302 -3.17 -2.05 -17.11
C ALA A 302 -3.32 -1.52 -15.67
N LEU A 303 -2.18 -1.19 -15.04
CA LEU A 303 -2.13 -0.62 -13.70
C LEU A 303 -1.57 0.82 -13.75
N GLU A 304 -2.33 1.77 -13.24
CA GLU A 304 -1.89 3.14 -13.02
C GLU A 304 -1.34 3.28 -11.60
N THR A 305 -0.05 3.57 -11.44
CA THR A 305 0.52 3.87 -10.11
C THR A 305 0.06 5.25 -9.64
N ILE A 306 -0.53 5.33 -8.45
CA ILE A 306 -1.04 6.58 -7.86
C ILE A 306 -0.26 7.08 -6.64
N THR A 307 0.48 6.22 -5.94
CA THR A 307 1.38 6.66 -4.86
C THR A 307 2.57 7.45 -5.40
N LEU A 308 2.83 8.62 -4.80
CA LEU A 308 3.87 9.56 -5.24
C LEU A 308 4.89 9.85 -4.14
N ALA A 309 5.94 9.03 -4.09
CA ALA A 309 7.11 9.27 -3.23
C ALA A 309 8.35 8.58 -3.83
N PRO A 310 9.54 9.17 -3.72
CA PRO A 310 10.75 8.59 -4.29
C PRO A 310 11.06 7.21 -3.69
N ILE A 311 11.78 6.40 -4.47
CA ILE A 311 12.30 5.08 -4.07
C ILE A 311 13.80 5.27 -3.88
N ASP A 312 14.35 4.84 -2.75
CA ASP A 312 15.71 5.19 -2.36
C ASP A 312 16.77 4.58 -3.30
N HIS A 313 17.49 5.44 -4.03
CA HIS A 313 18.57 5.03 -4.94
C HIS A 313 19.76 4.39 -4.22
N ALA A 314 20.00 4.71 -2.94
CA ALA A 314 21.14 4.16 -2.22
C ALA A 314 21.08 2.63 -2.17
N LEU A 315 19.86 2.08 -2.08
CA LEU A 315 19.61 0.64 -2.01
C LEU A 315 19.55 -0.06 -3.37
N ILE A 316 19.66 0.67 -4.48
CA ILE A 316 19.59 0.09 -5.83
C ILE A 316 20.98 -0.37 -6.29
N ASP A 317 21.06 -1.63 -6.71
CA ASP A 317 22.17 -2.18 -7.49
C ASP A 317 21.80 -2.10 -8.98
N VAL A 318 22.21 -0.99 -9.62
CA VAL A 318 21.89 -0.69 -11.02
C VAL A 318 22.36 -1.81 -11.96
N SER A 319 23.38 -2.59 -11.60
CA SER A 319 23.88 -3.70 -12.43
C SER A 319 22.86 -4.85 -12.59
N LEU A 320 21.86 -4.92 -11.72
CA LEU A 320 20.77 -5.90 -11.78
C LEU A 320 19.55 -5.39 -12.55
N MET A 321 19.49 -4.10 -12.87
CA MET A 321 18.35 -3.49 -13.55
C MET A 321 18.49 -3.57 -15.07
N THR A 322 17.37 -3.74 -15.76
CA THR A 322 17.31 -3.61 -17.22
C THR A 322 17.14 -2.14 -17.61
N PRO A 323 17.47 -1.78 -18.87
CA PRO A 323 17.21 -0.42 -19.36
C PRO A 323 15.75 0.02 -19.22
N ASP A 324 14.79 -0.88 -19.44
CA ASP A 324 13.36 -0.57 -19.32
C ASP A 324 12.93 -0.33 -17.87
N GLU A 325 13.53 -1.05 -16.92
CA GLU A 325 13.28 -0.85 -15.48
C GLU A 325 13.86 0.47 -14.98
N ILE A 326 15.05 0.86 -15.47
CA ILE A 326 15.66 2.17 -15.20
C ILE A 326 14.77 3.27 -15.77
N ALA A 327 14.37 3.16 -17.04
CA ALA A 327 13.50 4.12 -17.69
C ALA A 327 12.14 4.27 -16.98
N TRP A 328 11.57 3.18 -16.47
CA TRP A 328 10.36 3.25 -15.66
C TRP A 328 10.58 4.01 -14.36
N LEU A 329 11.67 3.74 -13.66
CA LEU A 329 11.98 4.38 -12.38
C LEU A 329 12.22 5.88 -12.57
N ASP A 330 13.00 6.26 -13.58
CA ASP A 330 13.27 7.66 -13.92
C ASP A 330 11.97 8.39 -14.29
N ALA A 331 11.12 7.80 -15.13
CA ALA A 331 9.82 8.39 -15.48
C ALA A 331 8.89 8.51 -14.26
N TYR A 332 8.91 7.52 -13.36
CA TYR A 332 8.17 7.58 -12.10
C TYR A 332 8.68 8.71 -11.21
N HIS A 333 10.01 8.82 -11.04
CA HIS A 333 10.67 9.83 -10.22
C HIS A 333 10.49 11.25 -10.77
N ASP A 334 10.53 11.42 -12.09
CA ASP A 334 10.20 12.68 -12.77
C ASP A 334 8.76 13.11 -12.43
N ARG A 335 7.79 12.20 -12.56
CA ARG A 335 6.39 12.48 -12.21
C ARG A 335 6.21 12.82 -10.73
N VAL A 336 6.91 12.13 -9.82
CA VAL A 336 6.90 12.46 -8.39
C VAL A 336 7.43 13.87 -8.17
N ARG A 337 8.59 14.20 -8.75
CA ARG A 337 9.21 15.52 -8.61
C ARG A 337 8.31 16.62 -9.15
N GLU A 338 7.80 16.48 -10.37
CA GLU A 338 6.92 17.47 -11.00
C GLU A 338 5.64 17.72 -10.20
N THR A 339 5.02 16.65 -9.68
CA THR A 339 3.74 16.76 -8.96
C THR A 339 3.92 17.30 -7.54
N ILE A 340 4.99 16.91 -6.84
CA ILE A 340 5.15 17.19 -5.41
C ILE A 340 5.93 18.47 -5.14
N THR A 341 6.87 18.86 -6.00
CA THR A 341 7.70 20.08 -5.81
C THR A 341 6.87 21.34 -5.50
N PRO A 342 5.74 21.62 -6.18
CA PRO A 342 4.94 22.81 -5.90
C PRO A 342 4.22 22.77 -4.54
N LEU A 343 4.16 21.61 -3.90
CA LEU A 343 3.38 21.34 -2.69
C LEU A 343 4.23 21.27 -1.43
N VAL A 344 5.55 21.43 -1.53
CA VAL A 344 6.50 21.30 -0.43
C VAL A 344 7.33 22.58 -0.27
N ASP A 345 7.98 22.73 0.88
CA ASP A 345 8.88 23.85 1.13
C ASP A 345 10.17 23.75 0.27
N PRO A 346 10.92 24.86 0.09
CA PRO A 346 12.10 24.87 -0.77
C PRO A 346 13.20 23.86 -0.39
N GLU A 347 13.35 23.54 0.90
CA GLU A 347 14.35 22.59 1.37
C GLU A 347 13.96 21.16 0.95
N THR A 348 12.70 20.78 1.20
CA THR A 348 12.15 19.51 0.73
C THR A 348 12.20 19.41 -0.80
N ALA A 349 11.89 20.48 -1.53
CA ALA A 349 11.96 20.51 -3.00
C ALA A 349 13.39 20.27 -3.51
N GLN A 350 14.40 20.88 -2.88
CA GLN A 350 15.80 20.66 -3.23
C GLN A 350 16.23 19.21 -2.97
N TRP A 351 15.86 18.66 -1.81
CA TRP A 351 16.11 17.26 -1.50
C TRP A 351 15.44 16.34 -2.52
N LEU A 352 14.17 16.61 -2.87
CA LEU A 352 13.41 15.80 -3.80
C LEU A 352 14.05 15.78 -5.19
N ALA A 353 14.59 16.92 -5.66
CA ALA A 353 15.31 16.99 -6.92
C ALA A 353 16.53 16.06 -6.95
N ALA A 354 17.27 15.96 -5.84
CA ALA A 354 18.40 15.03 -5.72
C ALA A 354 17.94 13.57 -5.62
N ALA A 355 16.92 13.30 -4.80
CA ALA A 355 16.38 11.94 -4.57
C ALA A 355 15.65 11.34 -5.78
N THR A 356 15.39 12.14 -6.81
CA THR A 356 14.69 11.75 -8.05
C THR A 356 15.52 12.00 -9.31
N ALA A 357 16.82 12.28 -9.16
CA ALA A 357 17.70 12.44 -10.32
C ALA A 357 17.76 11.13 -11.13
N ALA A 358 17.87 11.21 -12.45
CA ALA A 358 17.96 10.03 -13.29
C ALA A 358 19.13 9.12 -12.85
N LEU A 359 18.89 7.80 -12.82
CA LEU A 359 19.95 6.84 -12.50
C LEU A 359 21.02 6.83 -13.59
N SER A 360 22.28 6.99 -13.18
CA SER A 360 23.46 7.01 -14.06
C SER A 360 24.12 5.65 -14.22
#